data_AF-A0A7V9TZK0-F1
#
_entry.id   AF-A0A7V9TZK0-F1
#
_cell.length_a   1.000
_cell.length_b   1.000
_cell.length_c   1.000
_cell.angle_alpha   90.00
_cell.angle_beta   90.00
_cell.angle_gamma   90.00
#
_symmetry.space_group_name_H-M   'P 1'
#
loop_
_entity.id
_entity.type
_entity.pdbx_description
1 polymer ?
#
loop_
_entity_poly.entity_id
_entity_poly.type
_entity_poly.pdbx_seq_one_letter_code
_entity_poly.pdbx_strand_id
1 'polypeptide(L)'
;MDILSECKYSIHDLSHTELDAATGLPRFNMPFELGLDFGCKRFGNSHQNGKISLILDIQAHRYEAFISDVKGQDITARGNTVLEVIEVVRDWLRNELDPRIVIIPGGENIYNRYLDFQLALPTICARLRWNPNNLKFVDFSFAVATWIEANPIA
;
A
#
# COMPACT_ATOMS: atom_id res chain seq x y z
N MET A 1 15.16 -3.15 7.06
CA MET A 1 14.59 -3.26 8.42
C MET A 1 14.28 -1.88 8.98
N ASP A 2 15.10 -0.87 8.66
CA ASP A 2 14.91 0.52 9.11
C ASP A 2 13.50 1.09 8.82
N ILE A 3 12.94 0.78 7.64
CA ILE A 3 11.57 1.17 7.27
C ILE A 3 10.54 0.65 8.28
N LEU A 4 10.63 -0.62 8.71
CA LEU A 4 9.72 -1.16 9.71
C LEU A 4 9.89 -0.48 11.07
N SER A 5 11.12 -0.14 11.47
CA SER A 5 11.33 0.51 12.76
C SER A 5 10.92 1.98 12.80
N GLU A 6 10.89 2.68 11.67
CA GLU A 6 10.62 4.12 11.62
C GLU A 6 9.15 4.44 11.31
N CYS A 7 8.43 3.53 10.67
CA CYS A 7 7.05 3.74 10.28
C CYS A 7 6.07 3.46 11.44
N LYS A 8 5.33 4.49 11.88
CA LYS A 8 4.18 4.33 12.79
C LYS A 8 2.98 3.66 12.10
N TYR A 9 2.76 3.98 10.82
CA TYR A 9 1.66 3.49 10.01
C TYR A 9 2.19 2.51 8.97
N SER A 10 1.62 1.31 8.88
CA SER A 10 2.02 0.27 7.93
C SER A 10 0.80 -0.28 7.17
N ILE A 11 1.03 -0.76 5.94
CA ILE A 11 0.00 -1.39 5.12
C ILE A 11 0.54 -2.72 4.64
N HIS A 12 -0.15 -3.81 4.97
CA HIS A 12 0.24 -5.17 4.61
C HIS A 12 -0.85 -5.80 3.75
N ASP A 13 -0.54 -6.02 2.48
CA ASP A 13 -1.44 -6.68 1.53
C ASP A 13 -1.11 -8.16 1.35
N LEU A 14 -1.97 -9.02 1.89
CA LEU A 14 -1.82 -10.48 1.87
C LEU A 14 -2.35 -11.11 0.58
N SER A 15 -2.99 -10.33 -0.31
CA SER A 15 -3.71 -10.79 -1.51
C SER A 15 -2.86 -11.69 -2.43
N HIS A 16 -1.55 -11.43 -2.50
CA HIS A 16 -0.62 -12.15 -3.38
C HIS A 16 0.10 -13.33 -2.70
N THR A 17 -0.46 -13.84 -1.60
CA THR A 17 -0.07 -15.14 -1.04
C THR A 17 -0.70 -16.24 -1.90
N GLU A 18 -0.14 -16.44 -3.09
CA GLU A 18 -0.57 -17.42 -4.10
C GLU A 18 0.65 -18.18 -4.65
N LEU A 19 0.42 -19.35 -5.25
CA LEU A 19 1.49 -20.16 -5.81
C LEU A 19 2.06 -19.49 -7.07
N ASP A 20 3.38 -19.29 -7.08
CA ASP A 20 4.08 -18.87 -8.29
C ASP A 20 4.07 -19.99 -9.34
N ALA A 21 3.74 -19.67 -10.58
CA ALA A 21 3.55 -20.67 -11.64
C ALA A 21 4.84 -21.42 -12.02
N ALA A 22 6.01 -20.81 -11.83
CA ALA A 22 7.29 -21.42 -12.20
C ALA A 22 7.84 -22.33 -11.09
N THR A 23 7.65 -21.93 -9.83
CA THR A 23 8.21 -22.63 -8.66
C THR A 23 7.21 -23.50 -7.92
N GLY A 24 5.91 -23.26 -8.08
CA GLY A 24 4.85 -23.91 -7.33
C GLY A 24 4.83 -23.54 -5.84
N LEU A 25 5.54 -22.48 -5.45
CA LEU A 25 5.67 -22.03 -4.07
C LEU A 25 5.09 -20.62 -3.90
N PRO A 26 4.45 -20.31 -2.76
CA PRO A 26 3.99 -18.97 -2.49
C PRO A 26 5.12 -18.07 -2.00
N ARG A 27 5.03 -16.77 -2.30
CA ARG A 27 5.90 -15.75 -1.69
C ARG A 27 5.30 -15.31 -0.36
N PHE A 28 6.04 -15.53 0.72
CA PHE A 28 5.60 -15.19 2.08
C PHE A 28 6.13 -13.85 2.60
N ASN A 29 6.64 -12.97 1.72
CA ASN A 29 7.23 -11.70 2.15
C ASN A 29 6.23 -10.84 2.94
N MET A 30 5.00 -10.68 2.44
CA MET A 30 3.97 -9.86 3.12
C MET A 30 3.52 -10.47 4.46
N PRO A 31 3.17 -11.77 4.55
CA PRO A 31 2.94 -12.43 5.84
C PRO A 31 4.11 -12.31 6.83
N PHE A 32 5.36 -12.44 6.35
CA PHE A 32 6.55 -12.34 7.19
C PHE A 32 6.73 -10.92 7.74
N GLU A 33 6.62 -9.90 6.90
CA GLU A 33 6.71 -8.49 7.31
C GLU A 33 5.59 -8.10 8.29
N LEU A 34 4.36 -8.60 8.08
CA LEU A 34 3.25 -8.42 9.02
C LEU A 34 3.57 -9.03 10.40
N GLY A 35 4.12 -10.24 10.43
CA GLY A 35 4.53 -10.88 11.68
C GLY A 35 5.60 -10.08 12.42
N LEU A 36 6.57 -9.52 11.70
CA LEU A 36 7.58 -8.63 12.27
C LEU A 36 6.96 -7.34 12.82
N ASP A 37 6.02 -6.73 12.10
CA ASP A 37 5.35 -5.50 12.52
C ASP A 37 4.54 -5.71 13.81
N PHE A 38 3.86 -6.86 13.94
CA PHE A 38 3.21 -7.28 15.19
C PHE A 38 4.21 -7.56 16.30
N GLY A 39 5.34 -8.20 16.01
CA GLY A 39 6.43 -8.39 16.96
C GLY A 39 6.93 -7.05 17.51
N CYS A 40 7.20 -6.08 16.63
CA CYS A 40 7.58 -4.72 17.00
C CYS A 40 6.50 -4.05 17.86
N LYS A 41 5.24 -4.12 17.46
CA LYS A 41 4.13 -3.54 18.22
C LYS A 41 3.95 -4.15 19.62
N ARG A 42 4.22 -5.44 19.78
CA ARG A 42 3.97 -6.18 21.02
C ARG A 42 5.16 -6.17 21.99
N PHE A 43 6.38 -6.16 21.46
CA PHE A 43 7.61 -6.37 22.22
C PHE A 43 8.66 -5.28 22.01
N GLY A 44 8.39 -4.30 21.15
CA GLY A 44 9.30 -3.19 20.88
C GLY A 44 9.26 -2.11 21.96
N ASN A 45 9.96 -1.00 21.67
CA ASN A 45 9.99 0.16 22.55
C ASN A 45 8.68 0.97 22.49
N SER A 46 8.58 2.04 23.27
CA SER A 46 7.39 2.91 23.33
C SER A 46 6.97 3.48 21.97
N HIS A 47 7.92 3.73 21.07
CA HIS A 47 7.62 4.15 19.70
C HIS A 47 6.97 3.02 18.90
N GLN A 48 7.50 1.80 19.00
CA GLN A 48 6.97 0.63 18.27
C GLN A 48 5.57 0.22 18.76
N ASN A 49 5.29 0.32 20.06
CA ASN A 49 4.00 -0.07 20.62
C ASN A 49 2.82 0.75 20.06
N GLY A 50 3.09 1.95 19.56
CA GLY A 50 2.11 2.83 18.93
C GLY A 50 1.85 2.54 17.45
N LYS A 51 2.38 1.43 16.90
CA LYS A 51 2.18 1.04 15.51
C LYS A 51 0.73 0.71 15.17
N ILE A 52 0.32 1.15 14.00
CA ILE A 52 -1.03 0.95 13.46
C ILE A 52 -0.89 0.41 12.04
N SER A 53 -1.54 -0.72 11.79
CA SER A 53 -1.37 -1.48 10.56
C SER A 53 -2.73 -1.66 9.88
N LEU A 54 -2.80 -1.32 8.60
CA LEU A 54 -3.89 -1.76 7.72
C LEU A 54 -3.51 -3.11 7.13
N ILE A 55 -4.41 -4.09 7.21
CA ILE A 55 -4.19 -5.42 6.65
C ILE A 55 -5.24 -5.66 5.59
N LEU A 56 -4.79 -6.01 4.38
CA LEU A 56 -5.64 -6.20 3.22
C LEU A 56 -5.58 -7.64 2.76
N ASP A 57 -6.71 -8.17 2.30
CA ASP A 57 -6.76 -9.42 1.56
C ASP A 57 -7.82 -9.30 0.44
N ILE A 58 -7.63 -10.07 -0.63
CA ILE A 58 -8.47 -10.04 -1.84
C ILE A 58 -9.85 -10.65 -1.58
N GLN A 59 -9.96 -11.50 -0.58
CA GLN A 59 -11.18 -12.22 -0.23
C GLN A 59 -11.29 -12.31 1.30
N ALA A 60 -12.52 -12.10 1.79
CA ALA A 60 -12.79 -12.23 3.22
C ALA A 60 -12.41 -13.63 3.72
N HIS A 61 -11.74 -13.68 4.87
CA HIS A 61 -11.33 -14.90 5.58
C HIS A 61 -10.34 -15.83 4.83
N ARG A 62 -9.84 -15.46 3.64
CA ARG A 62 -8.86 -16.30 2.90
C ARG A 62 -7.57 -16.50 3.71
N TYR A 63 -7.10 -15.44 4.37
CA TYR A 63 -5.97 -15.47 5.31
C TYR A 63 -6.09 -16.53 6.40
N GLU A 64 -7.29 -16.94 6.81
CA GLU A 64 -7.45 -17.97 7.86
C GLU A 64 -6.85 -19.32 7.44
N ALA A 65 -6.77 -19.60 6.13
CA ALA A 65 -6.21 -20.83 5.61
C ALA A 65 -4.68 -20.90 5.69
N PHE A 66 -3.98 -19.77 5.80
CA PHE A 66 -2.51 -19.72 5.75
C PHE A 66 -1.85 -18.91 6.88
N ILE A 67 -2.62 -18.12 7.64
CA ILE A 67 -2.13 -17.33 8.77
C ILE A 67 -3.27 -17.06 9.78
N SER A 68 -3.84 -18.10 10.37
CA SER A 68 -4.98 -17.97 11.30
C SER A 68 -4.74 -17.09 12.53
N ASP A 69 -3.49 -16.88 12.94
CA ASP A 69 -3.13 -16.08 14.12
C ASP A 69 -3.46 -14.59 13.98
N VAL A 70 -3.67 -14.09 12.75
CA VAL A 70 -4.14 -12.70 12.54
C VAL A 70 -5.66 -12.56 12.62
N LYS A 71 -6.37 -13.64 12.96
CA LYS A 71 -7.81 -13.62 13.18
C LYS A 71 -8.17 -12.66 14.33
N GLY A 72 -9.17 -11.82 14.09
CA GLY A 72 -9.58 -10.78 15.05
C GLY A 72 -8.87 -9.43 14.85
N GLN A 73 -7.96 -9.33 13.89
CA GLN A 73 -7.54 -8.03 13.34
C GLN A 73 -8.59 -7.55 12.33
N ASP A 74 -8.73 -6.23 12.18
CA ASP A 74 -9.64 -5.64 11.18
C ASP A 74 -9.02 -5.75 9.78
N ILE A 75 -9.19 -6.92 9.17
CA ILE A 75 -8.66 -7.22 7.84
C ILE A 75 -9.69 -6.78 6.81
N THR A 76 -9.34 -5.76 6.04
CA THR A 76 -10.24 -5.24 5.02
C THR A 76 -10.16 -6.11 3.78
N ALA A 77 -11.27 -6.78 3.47
CA ALA A 77 -11.45 -7.38 2.16
C ALA A 77 -11.55 -6.26 1.13
N ARG A 78 -10.66 -6.25 0.15
CA ARG A 78 -10.70 -5.29 -0.96
C ARG A 78 -10.97 -6.02 -2.26
N GLY A 79 -11.71 -5.38 -3.15
CA GLY A 79 -11.82 -5.85 -4.53
C GLY A 79 -10.51 -5.65 -5.30
N ASN A 80 -10.53 -6.06 -6.57
CA ASN A 80 -9.36 -6.11 -7.44
C ASN A 80 -9.13 -4.84 -8.27
N THR A 81 -9.83 -3.73 -7.98
CA THR A 81 -9.70 -2.49 -8.74
C THR A 81 -8.79 -1.48 -8.04
N VAL A 82 -8.19 -0.59 -8.83
CA VAL A 82 -7.34 0.50 -8.32
C VAL A 82 -8.14 1.48 -7.46
N LEU A 83 -9.39 1.77 -7.85
CA LEU A 83 -10.27 2.67 -7.10
C LEU A 83 -10.52 2.13 -5.69
N GLU A 84 -10.87 0.85 -5.56
CA GLU A 84 -11.13 0.23 -4.25
C GLU A 84 -9.90 0.29 -3.34
N VAL A 85 -8.69 0.05 -3.86
CA VAL A 85 -7.45 0.19 -3.08
C VAL A 85 -7.27 1.63 -2.58
N ILE A 86 -7.49 2.61 -3.47
CA ILE A 86 -7.37 4.02 -3.13
C ILE A 86 -8.36 4.40 -2.04
N GLU A 87 -9.62 3.99 -2.16
CA GLU A 87 -10.67 4.29 -1.18
C GLU A 87 -10.36 3.66 0.17
N VAL A 88 -10.02 2.37 0.20
CA VAL A 88 -9.67 1.64 1.43
C VAL A 88 -8.49 2.29 2.16
N VAL A 89 -7.40 2.58 1.44
CA VAL A 89 -6.21 3.20 2.05
C VAL A 89 -6.52 4.63 2.52
N ARG A 90 -7.25 5.40 1.72
CA ARG A 90 -7.63 6.78 2.04
C ARG A 90 -8.51 6.84 3.28
N ASP A 91 -9.53 5.98 3.36
CA ASP A 91 -10.50 5.99 4.46
C ASP A 91 -9.86 5.50 5.75
N TRP A 92 -8.98 4.50 5.67
CA TRP A 92 -8.14 4.10 6.80
C TRP A 92 -7.27 5.26 7.30
N LEU A 93 -6.52 5.93 6.42
CA LEU A 93 -5.71 7.10 6.81
C LEU A 93 -6.56 8.23 7.41
N ARG A 94 -7.80 8.42 6.92
CA ARG A 94 -8.74 9.42 7.43
C ARG A 94 -9.23 9.08 8.85
N ASN A 95 -9.29 7.80 9.21
CA ASN A 95 -9.60 7.37 10.58
C ASN A 95 -8.40 7.50 11.52
N GLU A 96 -7.19 7.26 11.01
CA GLU A 96 -5.97 7.18 11.83
C GLU A 96 -5.21 8.50 12.02
N LEU A 97 -5.41 9.47 11.13
CA LEU A 97 -4.73 10.77 11.16
C LEU A 97 -5.65 11.86 11.74
N ASP A 98 -5.09 12.83 12.45
CA ASP A 98 -5.87 13.97 12.97
C ASP A 98 -6.37 14.85 11.79
N PRO A 99 -7.69 15.05 11.62
CA PRO A 99 -8.25 15.85 10.53
C PRO A 99 -7.84 17.32 10.59
N ARG A 100 -7.43 17.81 11.76
CA ARG A 100 -6.95 19.18 11.96
C ARG A 100 -5.52 19.37 11.47
N ILE A 101 -4.78 18.27 11.29
CA ILE A 101 -3.37 18.27 10.86
C ILE A 101 -3.27 17.90 9.38
N VAL A 102 -4.02 16.88 8.95
CA VAL A 102 -3.94 16.36 7.60
C VAL A 102 -5.34 16.29 6.99
N ILE A 103 -5.54 17.03 5.90
CA ILE A 103 -6.75 16.95 5.06
C ILE A 103 -6.45 15.98 3.92
N ILE A 104 -7.27 14.95 3.79
CA ILE A 104 -7.15 13.93 2.74
C ILE A 104 -8.34 14.06 1.78
N PRO A 105 -8.11 14.34 0.48
CA PRO A 105 -9.17 14.41 -0.53
C PRO A 105 -10.01 13.13 -0.56
N GLY A 106 -11.23 13.22 -1.13
CA GLY A 106 -12.08 12.04 -1.34
C GLY A 106 -11.43 11.03 -2.29
N GLY A 107 -11.75 9.74 -2.12
CA GLY A 107 -11.17 8.65 -2.92
C GLY A 107 -11.29 8.88 -4.44
N GLU A 108 -12.46 9.32 -4.90
CA GLU A 108 -12.70 9.68 -6.31
C GLU A 108 -11.74 10.76 -6.83
N ASN A 109 -11.43 11.79 -6.02
CA ASN A 109 -10.49 12.85 -6.44
C ASN A 109 -9.06 12.30 -6.57
N ILE A 110 -8.66 11.42 -5.65
CA ILE A 110 -7.35 10.76 -5.72
C ILE A 110 -7.29 9.84 -6.94
N TYR A 111 -8.36 9.10 -7.21
CA TYR A 111 -8.47 8.20 -8.36
C TYR A 111 -8.42 8.97 -9.69
N ASN A 112 -9.12 10.10 -9.81
CA ASN A 112 -9.05 10.95 -11.00
C ASN A 112 -7.62 11.46 -11.23
N ARG A 113 -6.90 11.90 -10.19
CA ARG A 113 -5.48 12.25 -10.32
C ARG A 113 -4.62 11.06 -10.73
N TYR A 114 -4.91 9.86 -10.23
CA TYR A 114 -4.23 8.65 -10.69
C TYR A 114 -4.45 8.42 -12.19
N LEU A 115 -5.68 8.58 -12.70
CA LEU A 115 -5.99 8.46 -14.13
C LEU A 115 -5.26 9.53 -14.96
N ASP A 116 -5.25 10.79 -14.51
CA ASP A 116 -4.53 11.87 -15.18
C ASP A 116 -3.02 11.57 -15.26
N PHE A 117 -2.44 11.03 -14.17
CA PHE A 117 -1.06 10.59 -14.17
C PHE A 117 -0.82 9.44 -15.16
N GLN A 118 -1.69 8.43 -15.19
CA GLN A 118 -1.56 7.30 -16.14
C GLN A 118 -1.61 7.79 -17.59
N LEU A 119 -2.44 8.79 -17.90
CA LEU A 119 -2.49 9.43 -19.23
C LEU A 119 -1.21 10.20 -19.54
N ALA A 120 -0.61 10.85 -18.54
CA ALA A 120 0.64 11.61 -18.70
C ALA A 120 1.90 10.72 -18.76
N LEU A 121 1.87 9.54 -18.16
CA LEU A 121 3.04 8.67 -17.97
C LEU A 121 3.77 8.32 -19.27
N PRO A 122 3.11 7.97 -20.40
CA PRO A 122 3.80 7.72 -21.67
C PRO A 122 4.62 8.92 -22.16
N THR A 123 4.09 10.14 -22.01
CA THR A 123 4.78 11.38 -22.41
C THR A 123 5.97 11.67 -21.50
N ILE A 124 5.83 11.43 -20.19
CA ILE A 124 6.94 11.54 -19.23
C ILE A 124 8.06 10.55 -19.61
N CYS A 125 7.70 9.30 -19.87
CA CYS A 125 8.64 8.27 -20.29
C CYS A 125 9.34 8.64 -21.60
N ALA A 126 8.61 9.12 -22.61
CA ALA A 126 9.19 9.54 -23.88
C ALA A 126 10.23 10.65 -23.71
N ARG A 127 9.92 11.66 -22.87
CA ARG A 127 10.85 12.77 -22.56
C ARG A 127 12.13 12.27 -21.88
N LEU A 128 12.00 11.30 -20.97
CA LEU A 128 13.11 10.71 -20.22
C LEU A 128 13.81 9.56 -20.97
N ARG A 129 13.31 9.19 -22.16
CA ARG A 129 13.76 8.03 -22.96
C ARG A 129 13.64 6.70 -22.21
N TRP A 130 12.59 6.56 -21.40
CA TRP A 130 12.27 5.33 -20.68
C TRP A 130 11.23 4.49 -21.44
N ASN A 131 11.26 3.17 -21.23
CA ASN A 131 10.24 2.27 -21.76
C ASN A 131 9.11 2.12 -20.73
N PRO A 132 7.88 2.60 -21.01
CA PRO A 132 6.76 2.54 -20.07
C PRO A 132 6.37 1.09 -19.70
N ASN A 133 6.65 0.11 -20.57
CA ASN A 133 6.33 -1.29 -20.32
C ASN A 133 7.38 -2.03 -19.47
N ASN A 134 8.48 -1.36 -19.09
CA ASN A 134 9.55 -1.94 -18.30
C ASN A 134 10.17 -0.91 -17.35
N LEU A 135 9.30 -0.14 -16.67
CA LEU A 135 9.74 0.78 -15.63
C LEU A 135 10.12 0.00 -14.36
N LYS A 136 11.29 0.33 -13.80
CA LYS A 136 11.62 -0.08 -12.44
C LYS A 136 10.82 0.78 -11.46
N PHE A 137 10.64 0.27 -10.25
CA PHE A 137 9.93 1.00 -9.20
C PHE A 137 10.53 2.40 -8.96
N VAL A 138 11.86 2.51 -8.93
CA VAL A 138 12.55 3.81 -8.72
C VAL A 138 12.22 4.84 -9.82
N ASP A 139 12.16 4.40 -11.07
CA ASP A 139 11.83 5.27 -12.22
C ASP A 139 10.35 5.67 -12.17
N PHE A 140 9.47 4.72 -11.85
CA PHE A 140 8.05 4.98 -11.66
C PHE A 140 7.81 5.99 -10.53
N SER A 141 8.44 5.81 -9.38
CA SER A 141 8.36 6.74 -8.24
C SER A 141 8.87 8.14 -8.61
N PHE A 142 9.96 8.24 -9.36
CA PHE A 142 10.45 9.52 -9.87
C PHE A 142 9.43 10.20 -10.80
N ALA A 143 8.83 9.44 -11.72
CA ALA A 143 7.81 9.97 -12.64
C ALA A 143 6.58 10.47 -11.87
N VAL A 144 6.10 9.73 -10.87
CA VAL A 144 5.00 10.14 -9.99
C VAL A 144 5.34 11.45 -9.27
N ALA A 145 6.50 11.52 -8.60
CA ALA A 145 6.91 12.71 -7.85
C ALA A 145 7.00 13.95 -8.76
N THR A 146 7.67 13.81 -9.91
CA THR A 146 7.79 14.88 -10.91
C THR A 146 6.43 15.36 -11.41
N TRP A 147 5.49 14.43 -11.63
CA TRP A 147 4.16 14.79 -12.09
C TRP A 147 3.34 15.50 -11.00
N ILE A 148 3.43 15.05 -9.74
CA ILE A 148 2.77 15.70 -8.61
C ILE A 148 3.27 17.14 -8.43
N GLU A 149 4.58 17.37 -8.51
CA GLU A 149 5.18 18.71 -8.41
C GLU A 149 4.69 19.66 -9.52
N ALA A 150 4.53 19.14 -10.74
CA ALA A 150 4.03 19.91 -11.87
C ALA A 150 2.50 20.11 -11.86
N ASN A 151 1.77 19.34 -11.05
CA ASN A 151 0.30 19.34 -10.99
C ASN A 151 -0.18 19.44 -9.53
N PRO A 152 0.07 20.57 -8.84
CA PRO A 152 -0.31 20.75 -7.45
C PRO A 152 -1.83 20.69 -7.27
N ILE A 153 -2.26 20.26 -6.08
CA ILE A 153 -3.66 20.34 -5.68
C ILE A 153 -3.98 21.82 -5.40
N ALA A 154 -5.03 22.34 -6.04
CA ALA A 154 -5.51 23.70 -5.85
C ALA A 154 -6.13 23.92 -4.46
#